data_AF-A0A0D7NJD9-F1
#
_entry.id   AF-A0A0D7NJD9-F1
#
_cell.length_a   1.000
_cell.length_b   1.000
_cell.length_c   1.000
_cell.angle_alpha   90.00
_cell.angle_beta   90.00
_cell.angle_gamma   90.00
#
_symmetry.space_group_name_H-M   'P 1'
#
loop_
_entity.id
_entity.type
_entity.pdbx_description
1 polymer ?
#
loop_
_entity_poly.entity_id
_entity_poly.type
_entity_poly.pdbx_seq_one_letter_code
_entity_poly.pdbx_strand_id
1 'polypeptide(L)'
;MSSPSGGGRPFVRNRHKSRILALAAALAFWLPAPGFSGAAPAKGEVCASCIRIRVGVPTIVRGPAADIADNKFSEIALPNGRFRGFDAHAETRAIDGIRPSDMGGPARVVLRPGPPGSVDSCGQWLNHAERTGATVLGFIHDETACNYPAGQTHKSMSLATSSDDGLTWHDLGQIITGTDRPTPGKNTGEGDCTAVDGRDSFYYLYCFRPRDGALIAARAPLADPGPGQWKKYFDGKWDEPGLGGQATRLMNGSGSSVARWTASGELALTGWVPGGLGLFLTRDHVTLKAVPEPLLVLDPGVWQRPAPSELVTYPVLLDAATGGNQLSNSWLLVYAYWPPGGGHADKYLVVRPVDVSRSDTQATPQVGVQLARWYNSALHDRWSTTGPVPGNGTSYRFEAQSGYLMTAAAAGAPMVELEDCVSLRPGHPDHLLAEKGFCEAHAYQRLRTAGWVSAQAQPGTIPLYRCYNAREQSHFASNAADCEKLGANERLLGYALKP
;
A
#
# COMPACT_ATOMS: atom_id res chain seq x y z
N MET A 1 -26.03 -6.50 8.70
CA MET A 1 -26.04 -7.77 7.94
C MET A 1 -25.53 -8.86 8.86
N SER A 2 -26.31 -9.93 8.97
CA SER A 2 -26.44 -10.83 10.11
C SER A 2 -25.37 -11.93 10.17
N SER A 3 -24.71 -12.04 11.33
CA SER A 3 -23.85 -13.16 11.74
C SER A 3 -24.59 -14.48 11.83
N PRO A 4 -23.94 -15.63 11.60
CA PRO A 4 -24.41 -16.90 12.11
C PRO A 4 -23.80 -17.19 13.50
N SER A 5 -24.70 -17.43 14.43
CA SER A 5 -24.49 -18.00 15.76
C SER A 5 -23.95 -19.45 15.69
N GLY A 6 -22.88 -19.74 16.42
CA GLY A 6 -22.41 -21.10 16.70
C GLY A 6 -22.26 -21.30 18.21
N GLY A 7 -23.17 -22.09 18.78
CA GLY A 7 -23.27 -22.35 20.22
C GLY A 7 -22.12 -23.20 20.78
N GLY A 8 -21.79 -22.94 22.05
CA GLY A 8 -20.86 -23.75 22.84
C GLY A 8 -21.56 -24.88 23.59
N ARG A 9 -20.76 -25.88 24.00
CA ARG A 9 -20.74 -26.50 25.35
C ARG A 9 -19.58 -27.53 25.45
N PRO A 10 -19.16 -27.93 26.67
CA PRO A 10 -17.76 -27.88 27.09
C PRO A 10 -17.12 -29.26 27.27
N PHE A 11 -15.78 -29.31 27.33
CA PHE A 11 -15.07 -30.49 27.85
C PHE A 11 -14.09 -30.12 28.98
N VAL A 12 -14.59 -30.38 30.20
CA VAL A 12 -13.97 -30.92 31.41
C VAL A 12 -12.42 -30.97 31.47
N ARG A 13 -11.88 -30.23 32.45
CA ARG A 13 -10.59 -30.46 33.11
C ARG A 13 -10.52 -31.87 33.71
N ASN A 14 -9.41 -32.57 33.52
CA ASN A 14 -8.94 -33.48 34.57
C ASN A 14 -7.43 -33.44 34.75
N ARG A 15 -7.04 -33.30 36.01
CA ARG A 15 -5.67 -33.33 36.53
C ARG A 15 -5.22 -34.78 36.64
N HIS A 16 -3.96 -35.06 36.28
CA HIS A 16 -3.19 -36.07 37.02
C HIS A 16 -1.76 -35.60 37.24
N LYS A 17 -1.37 -35.62 38.52
CA LYS A 17 -0.03 -35.47 39.05
C LYS A 17 0.72 -36.81 38.96
N SER A 18 2.04 -36.70 39.11
CA SER A 18 3.04 -37.71 39.53
C SER A 18 3.85 -38.29 38.37
N ARG A 19 5.16 -38.51 38.47
CA ARG A 19 6.21 -38.26 39.48
C ARG A 19 7.55 -38.58 38.78
N ILE A 20 8.61 -37.88 39.18
CA ILE A 20 10.01 -38.34 39.27
C ILE A 20 10.68 -38.80 37.96
N LEU A 21 11.68 -38.04 37.48
CA LEU A 21 12.88 -38.65 36.92
C LEU A 21 14.13 -37.77 37.14
N ALA A 22 15.12 -38.46 37.72
CA ALA A 22 16.53 -38.18 37.97
C ALA A 22 17.20 -36.92 37.38
N LEU A 23 17.96 -36.25 38.26
CA LEU A 23 19.11 -35.41 37.92
C LEU A 23 20.17 -36.24 37.19
N ALA A 24 20.62 -35.75 36.04
CA ALA A 24 21.96 -36.01 35.51
C ALA A 24 22.56 -34.67 35.09
N ALA A 25 23.60 -34.24 35.80
CA ALA A 25 24.37 -33.05 35.48
C ALA A 25 25.29 -33.35 34.29
N ALA A 26 25.07 -32.66 33.16
CA ALA A 26 26.03 -32.59 32.07
C ALA A 26 26.52 -31.15 31.96
N LEU A 27 27.78 -30.92 32.37
CA LEU A 27 28.52 -29.70 32.05
C LEU A 27 28.73 -29.66 30.52
N ALA A 28 27.95 -28.83 29.83
CA ALA A 28 28.23 -28.44 28.45
C ALA A 28 29.04 -27.14 28.47
N PHE A 29 30.29 -27.23 28.04
CA PHE A 29 31.13 -26.08 27.73
C PHE A 29 30.43 -25.24 26.65
N TRP A 30 30.05 -24.00 27.01
CA TRP A 30 29.63 -22.98 26.05
C TRP A 30 30.87 -22.49 25.29
N LEU A 31 31.06 -23.00 24.07
CA LEU A 31 31.84 -22.31 23.05
C LEU A 31 30.93 -21.30 22.35
N PRO A 32 31.38 -20.05 22.12
CA PRO A 32 30.59 -19.10 21.34
C PRO A 32 30.42 -19.64 19.91
N ALA A 33 29.17 -19.77 19.47
CA ALA A 33 28.86 -20.08 18.09
C ALA A 33 29.48 -19.00 17.19
N PRO A 34 30.20 -19.37 16.11
CA PRO A 34 30.69 -18.39 15.15
C PRO A 34 29.49 -17.63 14.58
N GLY A 35 29.55 -16.30 14.63
CA GLY A 35 28.53 -15.43 14.07
C GLY A 35 28.29 -15.80 12.61
N PHE A 36 27.03 -16.07 12.27
CA PHE A 36 26.61 -16.21 10.88
C PHE A 36 26.81 -14.86 10.19
N SER A 37 27.98 -14.66 9.59
CA SER A 37 28.13 -13.71 8.49
C SER A 37 27.42 -14.33 7.31
N GLY A 38 26.19 -13.90 7.04
CA GLY A 38 25.45 -14.30 5.86
C GLY A 38 26.30 -14.02 4.62
N ALA A 39 26.60 -15.06 3.85
CA ALA A 39 27.27 -14.91 2.56
C ALA A 39 26.44 -13.98 1.67
N ALA A 40 27.10 -13.07 0.96
CA ALA A 40 26.44 -12.26 -0.05
C ALA A 40 25.70 -13.18 -1.05
N PRO A 41 24.46 -12.85 -1.44
CA PRO A 41 23.69 -13.69 -2.35
C PRO A 41 24.45 -13.92 -3.66
N ALA A 42 24.32 -15.13 -4.20
CA ALA A 42 24.89 -15.48 -5.50
C ALA A 42 24.40 -14.50 -6.59
N LYS A 43 25.24 -14.21 -7.59
CA LYS A 43 24.88 -13.38 -8.74
C LYS A 43 23.57 -13.87 -9.36
N GLY A 44 22.48 -13.12 -9.13
CA GLY A 44 21.15 -13.44 -9.65
C GLY A 44 20.06 -13.53 -8.58
N GLU A 45 20.42 -13.74 -7.31
CA GLU A 45 19.42 -13.86 -6.24
C GLU A 45 18.95 -12.49 -5.74
N VAL A 46 17.63 -12.29 -5.66
CA VAL A 46 17.03 -11.08 -5.08
C VAL A 46 17.33 -11.03 -3.58
N CYS A 47 18.09 -10.03 -3.14
CA CYS A 47 18.30 -9.74 -1.72
C CYS A 47 17.22 -8.79 -1.19
N ALA A 48 16.08 -9.34 -0.77
CA ALA A 48 14.99 -8.55 -0.21
C ALA A 48 15.35 -7.88 1.12
N SER A 49 16.32 -8.43 1.87
CA SER A 49 16.82 -7.89 3.14
C SER A 49 17.91 -6.81 3.00
N CYS A 50 18.45 -6.63 1.79
CA CYS A 50 19.51 -5.66 1.50
C CYS A 50 18.96 -4.29 1.06
N ILE A 51 17.66 -4.05 1.24
CA ILE A 51 16.99 -2.84 0.75
C ILE A 51 16.62 -1.96 1.93
N ARG A 52 16.92 -0.67 1.80
CA ARG A 52 16.48 0.39 2.71
C ARG A 52 15.41 1.20 1.98
N ILE A 53 14.30 1.47 2.68
CA ILE A 53 13.14 2.18 2.16
C ILE A 53 12.78 3.31 3.13
N ARG A 54 12.60 4.53 2.61
CA ARG A 54 12.11 5.67 3.39
C ARG A 54 10.85 6.19 2.73
N VAL A 55 9.72 5.98 3.41
CA VAL A 55 8.41 6.45 2.96
C VAL A 55 8.17 7.82 3.56
N GLY A 56 8.04 8.83 2.71
CA GLY A 56 7.87 10.20 3.12
C GLY A 56 6.44 10.55 3.56
N VAL A 57 6.23 11.85 3.72
CA VAL A 57 4.98 12.45 4.18
C VAL A 57 3.84 12.19 3.18
N PRO A 58 2.65 11.76 3.64
CA PRO A 58 1.50 11.60 2.77
C PRO A 58 0.88 12.94 2.40
N THR A 59 0.51 13.07 1.13
CA THR A 59 -0.12 14.25 0.53
C THR A 59 -1.47 13.84 -0.05
N ILE A 60 -2.55 14.52 0.36
CA ILE A 60 -3.87 14.36 -0.26
C ILE A 60 -3.86 15.13 -1.58
N VAL A 61 -3.94 14.43 -2.70
CA VAL A 61 -3.90 15.06 -4.04
C VAL A 61 -5.29 15.21 -4.65
N ARG A 62 -6.30 14.50 -4.12
CA ARG A 62 -7.70 14.59 -4.55
C ARG A 62 -8.66 14.16 -3.45
N GLY A 63 -9.88 14.70 -3.46
CA GLY A 63 -10.93 14.41 -2.49
C GLY A 63 -11.13 15.53 -1.46
N PRO A 64 -12.11 15.39 -0.54
CA PRO A 64 -12.96 14.22 -0.37
C PRO A 64 -14.02 14.10 -1.47
N ALA A 65 -14.25 12.88 -1.97
CA ALA A 65 -15.36 12.59 -2.87
C ALA A 65 -15.73 11.10 -2.86
N ALA A 66 -17.02 10.76 -2.90
CA ALA A 66 -17.46 9.36 -2.90
C ALA A 66 -17.10 8.61 -4.20
N ASP A 67 -16.91 9.34 -5.30
CA ASP A 67 -16.83 8.82 -6.66
C ASP A 67 -15.43 8.88 -7.29
N ILE A 68 -14.37 8.98 -6.48
CA ILE A 68 -12.96 8.95 -6.93
C ILE A 68 -12.27 7.66 -6.47
N ALA A 69 -11.03 7.41 -6.87
CA ALA A 69 -10.08 6.46 -6.26
C ALA A 69 -10.66 5.07 -5.92
N ASP A 70 -11.48 4.51 -6.81
CA ASP A 70 -11.96 3.14 -6.72
C ASP A 70 -11.26 2.25 -7.75
N ASN A 71 -9.96 2.49 -7.92
CA ASN A 71 -9.05 1.71 -8.76
C ASN A 71 -7.59 2.00 -8.44
N LYS A 72 -6.67 1.23 -9.04
CA LYS A 72 -5.26 1.59 -9.13
C LYS A 72 -5.14 2.84 -9.99
N PHE A 73 -4.49 3.86 -9.44
CA PHE A 73 -4.17 5.08 -10.17
C PHE A 73 -3.09 4.80 -11.23
N SER A 74 -3.16 5.49 -12.37
CA SER A 74 -2.14 5.41 -13.41
C SER A 74 -1.83 6.80 -13.93
N GLU A 75 -0.60 7.04 -14.38
CA GLU A 75 -0.19 8.33 -14.90
C GLU A 75 0.76 8.16 -16.09
N ILE A 76 0.69 9.10 -17.03
CA ILE A 76 1.60 9.20 -18.16
C ILE A 76 2.21 10.60 -18.24
N ALA A 77 3.45 10.69 -18.69
CA ALA A 77 4.05 11.93 -19.13
C ALA A 77 3.48 12.35 -20.51
N LEU A 78 3.22 13.66 -20.63
CA LEU A 78 2.75 14.29 -21.87
C LEU A 78 3.93 14.94 -22.62
N PRO A 79 3.87 15.05 -23.96
CA PRO A 79 4.97 15.64 -24.75
C PRO A 79 5.32 17.08 -24.39
N ASN A 80 4.38 17.82 -23.80
CA ASN A 80 4.56 19.21 -23.35
C ASN A 80 5.17 19.34 -21.95
N GLY A 81 5.65 18.24 -21.35
CA GLY A 81 6.25 18.22 -20.00
C GLY A 81 5.22 18.20 -18.86
N ARG A 82 3.92 18.12 -19.17
CA ARG A 82 2.86 17.90 -18.18
C ARG A 82 2.64 16.41 -17.94
N PHE A 83 1.71 16.10 -17.04
CA PHE A 83 1.33 14.74 -16.71
C PHE A 83 -0.16 14.57 -16.80
N ARG A 84 -0.60 13.36 -17.13
CA ARG A 84 -2.02 12.99 -17.13
C ARG A 84 -2.21 11.76 -16.25
N GLY A 85 -2.92 11.95 -15.16
CA GLY A 85 -3.37 10.89 -14.27
C GLY A 85 -4.74 10.36 -14.68
N PHE A 86 -5.00 9.11 -14.31
CA PHE A 86 -6.24 8.41 -14.54
C PHE A 86 -6.77 7.88 -13.21
N ASP A 87 -7.95 8.36 -12.86
CA ASP A 87 -8.70 7.97 -11.66
C ASP A 87 -10.02 7.32 -12.09
N ALA A 88 -10.47 6.28 -11.39
CA ALA A 88 -11.65 5.54 -11.82
C ALA A 88 -12.59 5.15 -10.67
N HIS A 89 -13.89 5.16 -10.98
CA HIS A 89 -14.99 4.64 -10.16
C HIS A 89 -16.19 4.35 -11.08
N ALA A 90 -16.20 3.16 -11.68
CA ALA A 90 -17.03 2.73 -12.81
C ALA A 90 -16.78 3.50 -14.12
N GLU A 91 -16.59 4.81 -14.07
CA GLU A 91 -16.04 5.62 -15.16
C GLU A 91 -14.56 5.92 -14.90
N THR A 92 -13.75 6.00 -15.96
CA THR A 92 -12.38 6.52 -15.86
C THR A 92 -12.35 8.00 -16.22
N ARG A 93 -11.63 8.79 -15.42
CA ARG A 93 -11.42 10.22 -15.61
C ARG A 93 -9.94 10.53 -15.77
N ALA A 94 -9.62 11.36 -16.77
CA ALA A 94 -8.30 11.96 -16.97
C ALA A 94 -8.19 13.29 -16.23
N ILE A 95 -7.04 13.53 -15.60
CA ILE A 95 -6.71 14.75 -14.85
C ILE A 95 -5.30 15.19 -15.24
N ASP A 96 -5.15 16.45 -15.66
CA ASP A 96 -3.85 16.99 -16.09
C ASP A 96 -3.16 17.74 -14.96
N GLY A 97 -1.94 17.32 -14.62
CA GLY A 97 -1.06 17.92 -13.62
C GLY A 97 0.16 18.61 -14.23
N ILE A 98 0.84 19.45 -13.45
CA ILE A 98 2.14 20.06 -13.86
C ILE A 98 3.36 19.23 -13.42
N ARG A 99 3.14 18.25 -12.55
CA ARG A 99 4.15 17.30 -12.06
C ARG A 99 3.48 15.95 -11.76
N PRO A 100 4.25 14.85 -11.62
CA PRO A 100 3.67 13.57 -11.25
C PRO A 100 2.78 13.69 -10.01
N SER A 101 1.64 13.01 -10.01
CA SER A 101 0.61 13.01 -8.96
C SER A 101 -0.07 14.35 -8.64
N ASP A 102 0.13 15.41 -9.43
CA ASP A 102 -0.59 16.67 -9.29
C ASP A 102 -2.04 16.56 -9.78
N MET A 103 -2.91 15.98 -8.95
CA MET A 103 -4.28 15.54 -9.32
C MET A 103 -5.41 16.41 -8.76
N GLY A 104 -5.10 17.66 -8.38
CA GLY A 104 -6.07 18.63 -7.89
C GLY A 104 -6.88 19.32 -9.00
N GLY A 105 -6.51 19.11 -10.26
CA GLY A 105 -7.12 19.75 -11.43
C GLY A 105 -8.53 19.23 -11.79
N PRO A 106 -9.16 19.85 -12.80
CA PRO A 106 -10.44 19.37 -13.33
C PRO A 106 -10.28 17.97 -13.92
N ALA A 107 -11.32 17.15 -13.73
CA ALA A 107 -11.38 15.80 -14.25
C ALA A 107 -12.31 15.73 -15.46
N ARG A 108 -11.91 14.95 -16.48
CA ARG A 108 -12.72 14.67 -17.66
C ARG A 108 -12.94 13.16 -17.79
N VAL A 109 -14.19 12.73 -17.93
CA VAL A 109 -14.52 11.33 -18.24
C VAL A 109 -13.98 10.94 -19.61
N VAL A 110 -13.22 9.85 -19.67
CA VAL A 110 -12.58 9.31 -20.90
C VAL A 110 -12.99 7.88 -21.21
N LEU A 111 -13.46 7.11 -20.23
CA LEU A 111 -14.13 5.81 -20.42
C LEU A 111 -15.41 5.76 -19.60
N ARG A 112 -16.43 5.09 -20.13
CA ARG A 112 -17.75 4.94 -19.50
C ARG A 112 -18.17 3.48 -19.50
N PRO A 113 -19.08 3.07 -18.59
CA PRO A 113 -19.74 1.78 -18.70
C PRO A 113 -20.33 1.56 -20.09
N GLY A 114 -20.17 0.34 -20.59
CA GLY A 114 -20.75 -0.10 -21.85
C GLY A 114 -22.28 -0.29 -21.76
N PRO A 115 -22.93 -0.58 -22.90
CA PRO A 115 -24.37 -0.85 -22.92
C PRO A 115 -24.72 -2.13 -22.13
N PRO A 116 -25.95 -2.26 -21.60
CA PRO A 116 -26.37 -3.45 -20.86
C PRO A 116 -26.06 -4.76 -21.61
N GLY A 117 -25.43 -5.71 -20.91
CA GLY A 117 -25.05 -7.00 -21.46
C GLY A 117 -23.63 -7.04 -22.07
N SER A 118 -22.94 -5.90 -22.20
CA SER A 118 -21.53 -5.89 -22.52
C SER A 118 -20.67 -6.35 -21.32
N VAL A 119 -19.41 -6.68 -21.62
CA VAL A 119 -18.42 -7.17 -20.63
C VAL A 119 -18.02 -6.11 -19.60
N ASP A 120 -18.28 -4.85 -19.92
CA ASP A 120 -17.98 -3.63 -19.18
C ASP A 120 -19.25 -2.85 -18.77
N SER A 121 -20.41 -3.51 -18.80
CA SER A 121 -21.71 -2.86 -18.56
C SER A 121 -21.88 -2.30 -17.14
N CYS A 122 -21.03 -2.69 -16.19
CA CYS A 122 -20.97 -2.09 -14.86
C CYS A 122 -19.93 -0.97 -14.74
N GLY A 123 -18.96 -0.92 -15.64
CA GLY A 123 -17.89 0.05 -15.62
C GLY A 123 -16.61 -0.40 -16.32
N GLN A 124 -15.78 0.62 -16.61
CA GLN A 124 -14.46 0.52 -17.19
C GLN A 124 -13.47 1.29 -16.30
N TRP A 125 -12.58 0.56 -15.65
CA TRP A 125 -11.55 1.10 -14.78
C TRP A 125 -10.19 0.94 -15.47
N LEU A 126 -9.61 2.04 -15.95
CA LEU A 126 -8.25 2.02 -16.50
C LEU A 126 -7.24 1.79 -15.37
N ASN A 127 -6.71 0.57 -15.27
CA ASN A 127 -5.77 0.19 -14.21
C ASN A 127 -4.34 0.59 -14.52
N HIS A 128 -3.99 0.62 -15.80
CA HIS A 128 -2.66 0.99 -16.25
C HIS A 128 -2.72 1.63 -17.63
N ALA A 129 -1.97 2.71 -17.80
CA ALA A 129 -1.69 3.33 -19.08
C ALA A 129 -0.19 3.58 -19.22
N GLU A 130 0.33 3.35 -20.42
CA GLU A 130 1.72 3.65 -20.75
C GLU A 130 1.85 4.07 -22.21
N ARG A 131 2.85 4.92 -22.48
CA ARG A 131 3.15 5.38 -23.83
C ARG A 131 4.04 4.38 -24.55
N THR A 132 3.62 3.95 -25.74
CA THR A 132 4.38 3.12 -26.67
C THR A 132 4.55 3.85 -28.00
N GLY A 133 5.67 4.57 -28.13
CA GLY A 133 5.89 5.46 -29.27
C GLY A 133 4.86 6.60 -29.31
N ALA A 134 4.08 6.67 -30.40
CA ALA A 134 3.04 7.68 -30.60
C ALA A 134 1.68 7.30 -29.98
N THR A 135 1.51 6.07 -29.52
CA THR A 135 0.26 5.55 -28.97
C THR A 135 0.37 5.43 -27.45
N VAL A 136 -0.76 5.50 -26.75
CA VAL A 136 -0.88 5.09 -25.34
C VAL A 136 -1.66 3.78 -25.31
N LEU A 137 -1.10 2.77 -24.65
CA LEU A 137 -1.82 1.53 -24.32
C LEU A 137 -2.60 1.74 -23.03
N GLY A 138 -3.80 1.17 -22.95
CA GLY A 138 -4.64 1.18 -21.77
C GLY A 138 -5.10 -0.22 -21.42
N PHE A 139 -4.78 -0.66 -20.21
CA PHE A 139 -5.19 -1.95 -19.65
C PHE A 139 -6.39 -1.69 -18.73
N ILE A 140 -7.56 -2.12 -19.19
CA ILE A 140 -8.85 -1.74 -18.62
C ILE A 140 -9.42 -2.94 -17.88
N HIS A 141 -9.77 -2.75 -16.61
CA HIS A 141 -10.57 -3.68 -15.85
C HIS A 141 -12.05 -3.43 -16.16
N ASP A 142 -12.73 -4.49 -16.56
CA ASP A 142 -14.13 -4.46 -16.95
C ASP A 142 -14.94 -5.31 -15.97
N GLU A 143 -16.14 -4.82 -15.65
CA GLU A 143 -17.10 -5.58 -14.87
C GLU A 143 -18.45 -5.71 -15.56
N THR A 144 -19.04 -6.89 -15.42
CA THR A 144 -20.39 -7.22 -15.88
C THR A 144 -21.16 -8.02 -14.82
N ALA A 145 -22.46 -8.21 -15.04
CA ALA A 145 -23.35 -8.99 -14.18
C ALA A 145 -23.32 -8.58 -12.69
N CYS A 146 -23.24 -7.28 -12.41
CA CYS A 146 -23.00 -6.77 -11.06
C CYS A 146 -24.27 -6.64 -10.22
N ASN A 147 -24.12 -6.98 -8.95
CA ASN A 147 -25.03 -6.63 -7.86
C ASN A 147 -24.16 -6.41 -6.62
N TYR A 148 -23.57 -5.21 -6.54
CA TYR A 148 -22.63 -4.85 -5.46
C TYR A 148 -23.21 -5.00 -4.05
N PRO A 149 -24.49 -4.67 -3.78
CA PRO A 149 -25.12 -4.96 -2.49
C PRO A 149 -25.09 -6.44 -2.08
N ALA A 150 -25.06 -7.36 -3.06
CA ALA A 150 -24.94 -8.80 -2.84
C ALA A 150 -23.49 -9.32 -2.98
N GLY A 151 -22.50 -8.43 -3.13
CA GLY A 151 -21.10 -8.80 -3.36
C GLY A 151 -20.84 -9.49 -4.71
N GLN A 152 -21.70 -9.23 -5.71
CA GLN A 152 -21.66 -9.88 -7.01
C GLN A 152 -21.03 -8.99 -8.08
N THR A 153 -20.08 -9.55 -8.82
CA THR A 153 -19.52 -8.97 -10.06
C THR A 153 -18.81 -10.07 -10.86
N HIS A 154 -18.63 -9.86 -12.16
CA HIS A 154 -17.82 -10.72 -13.02
C HIS A 154 -16.75 -9.89 -13.72
N LYS A 155 -15.48 -10.26 -13.50
CA LYS A 155 -14.31 -9.48 -13.88
C LYS A 155 -13.64 -9.99 -15.14
N SER A 156 -13.18 -9.07 -15.97
CA SER A 156 -12.26 -9.31 -17.08
C SER A 156 -11.27 -8.16 -17.25
N MET A 157 -10.32 -8.32 -18.16
CA MET A 157 -9.52 -7.20 -18.67
C MET A 157 -9.66 -7.06 -20.18
N SER A 158 -9.66 -5.83 -20.65
CA SER A 158 -9.53 -5.45 -22.06
C SER A 158 -8.29 -4.59 -22.30
N LEU A 159 -7.88 -4.52 -23.56
CA LEU A 159 -6.82 -3.63 -24.02
C LEU A 159 -7.44 -2.54 -24.91
N ALA A 160 -7.02 -1.30 -24.72
CA ALA A 160 -7.36 -0.19 -25.60
C ALA A 160 -6.11 0.58 -26.02
N THR A 161 -6.27 1.37 -27.08
CA THR A 161 -5.23 2.28 -27.59
C THR A 161 -5.76 3.70 -27.64
N SER A 162 -4.89 4.68 -27.46
CA SER A 162 -5.20 6.09 -27.63
C SER A 162 -4.12 6.79 -28.45
N SER A 163 -4.55 7.63 -29.39
CA SER A 163 -3.68 8.47 -30.23
C SER A 163 -3.67 9.94 -29.80
N ASP A 164 -4.41 10.29 -28.76
CA ASP A 164 -4.57 11.67 -28.24
C ASP A 164 -4.20 11.77 -26.75
N ASP A 165 -3.22 10.96 -26.34
CA ASP A 165 -2.69 10.90 -24.98
C ASP A 165 -3.73 10.47 -23.92
N GLY A 166 -4.60 9.53 -24.25
CA GLY A 166 -5.55 8.91 -23.33
C GLY A 166 -6.85 9.71 -23.14
N LEU A 167 -7.21 10.58 -24.09
CA LEU A 167 -8.47 11.35 -24.02
C LEU A 167 -9.62 10.65 -24.73
N THR A 168 -9.30 9.92 -25.78
CA THR A 168 -10.18 8.98 -26.45
C THR A 168 -9.48 7.63 -26.54
N TRP A 169 -10.29 6.57 -26.48
CA TRP A 169 -9.81 5.20 -26.42
C TRP A 169 -10.49 4.36 -27.50
N HIS A 170 -9.70 3.62 -28.26
CA HIS A 170 -10.14 2.60 -29.19
C HIS A 170 -9.94 1.24 -28.53
N ASP A 171 -11.05 0.61 -28.16
CA ASP A 171 -11.08 -0.73 -27.58
C ASP A 171 -10.59 -1.77 -28.60
N LEU A 172 -9.68 -2.65 -28.18
CA LEU A 172 -9.19 -3.78 -28.95
C LEU A 172 -9.88 -5.08 -28.54
N GLY A 173 -10.54 -5.12 -27.39
CA GLY A 173 -11.27 -6.26 -26.85
C GLY A 173 -10.58 -6.95 -25.66
N GLN A 174 -11.23 -8.00 -25.16
CA GLN A 174 -10.79 -8.72 -23.97
C GLN A 174 -9.44 -9.43 -24.17
N ILE A 175 -8.58 -9.33 -23.15
CA ILE A 175 -7.26 -9.98 -23.09
C ILE A 175 -7.17 -11.02 -21.96
N ILE A 176 -7.92 -10.86 -20.87
CA ILE A 176 -7.94 -11.78 -19.73
C ILE A 176 -9.38 -12.06 -19.28
N THR A 177 -9.73 -13.34 -19.09
CA THR A 177 -10.97 -13.78 -18.44
C THR A 177 -10.72 -15.01 -17.58
N GLY A 178 -11.53 -15.23 -16.54
CA GLY A 178 -11.47 -16.45 -15.73
C GLY A 178 -12.08 -17.68 -16.41
N THR A 179 -11.94 -18.85 -15.77
CA THR A 179 -12.60 -20.09 -16.22
C THR A 179 -14.03 -20.24 -15.70
N ASP A 180 -14.41 -19.41 -14.73
CA ASP A 180 -15.70 -19.41 -14.05
C ASP A 180 -16.70 -18.49 -14.76
N ARG A 181 -17.99 -18.80 -14.61
CA ARG A 181 -19.10 -17.99 -15.16
C ARG A 181 -19.61 -17.00 -14.12
N PRO A 182 -20.21 -15.87 -14.53
CA PRO A 182 -20.95 -14.99 -13.63
C PRO A 182 -21.91 -15.80 -12.75
N THR A 183 -21.79 -15.65 -11.44
CA THR A 183 -22.57 -16.43 -10.46
C THR A 183 -23.28 -15.49 -9.48
N PRO A 184 -24.60 -15.64 -9.25
CA PRO A 184 -25.33 -14.78 -8.33
C PRO A 184 -24.72 -14.73 -6.92
N GLY A 185 -24.62 -13.52 -6.36
CA GLY A 185 -24.07 -13.29 -5.01
C GLY A 185 -22.57 -13.58 -4.86
N LYS A 186 -21.81 -13.68 -5.96
CA LYS A 186 -20.37 -13.96 -5.93
C LYS A 186 -19.58 -13.02 -6.83
N ASN A 187 -18.36 -12.73 -6.39
CA ASN A 187 -17.32 -12.15 -7.21
C ASN A 187 -16.64 -13.27 -8.01
N THR A 188 -16.55 -13.13 -9.33
CA THR A 188 -16.10 -14.16 -10.28
C THR A 188 -15.22 -13.56 -11.39
N GLY A 189 -14.61 -14.40 -12.22
CA GLY A 189 -13.74 -13.95 -13.32
C GLY A 189 -12.32 -13.66 -12.86
N GLU A 190 -11.56 -12.91 -13.67
CA GLU A 190 -10.18 -12.53 -13.38
C GLU A 190 -9.96 -11.11 -13.92
N GLY A 191 -9.44 -10.22 -13.08
CA GLY A 191 -9.29 -8.81 -13.45
C GLY A 191 -8.42 -8.07 -12.46
N ASP A 192 -8.71 -6.78 -12.24
CA ASP A 192 -7.95 -5.91 -11.35
C ASP A 192 -6.46 -5.79 -11.69
N CYS A 193 -6.06 -6.11 -12.93
CA CYS A 193 -4.67 -6.29 -13.27
C CYS A 193 -3.93 -4.97 -13.48
N THR A 194 -2.63 -4.95 -13.19
CA THR A 194 -1.70 -3.91 -13.69
C THR A 194 -0.65 -4.54 -14.58
N ALA A 195 -0.20 -3.81 -15.62
CA ALA A 195 0.80 -4.28 -16.57
C ALA A 195 2.20 -3.73 -16.25
N VAL A 196 3.22 -4.36 -16.82
CA VAL A 196 4.61 -3.88 -16.80
C VAL A 196 5.41 -4.45 -17.99
N ASP A 197 6.24 -3.63 -18.64
CA ASP A 197 7.29 -4.10 -19.56
C ASP A 197 8.39 -4.81 -18.76
N GLY A 198 8.56 -6.11 -19.00
CA GLY A 198 9.55 -6.96 -18.33
C GLY A 198 11.00 -6.66 -18.73
N ARG A 199 11.22 -5.96 -19.86
CA ARG A 199 12.51 -5.79 -20.55
C ARG A 199 13.13 -7.09 -21.04
N ASP A 200 12.28 -8.06 -21.36
CA ASP A 200 12.62 -9.39 -21.87
C ASP A 200 11.79 -9.77 -23.12
N SER A 201 11.28 -8.75 -23.83
CA SER A 201 10.36 -8.86 -24.97
C SER A 201 8.91 -9.24 -24.63
N PHE A 202 8.54 -9.22 -23.34
CA PHE A 202 7.16 -9.46 -22.91
C PHE A 202 6.61 -8.33 -22.04
N TYR A 203 5.32 -8.09 -22.20
CA TYR A 203 4.49 -7.50 -21.16
C TYR A 203 4.06 -8.56 -20.16
N TYR A 204 4.00 -8.19 -18.88
CA TYR A 204 3.43 -9.01 -17.82
C TYR A 204 2.22 -8.32 -17.19
N LEU A 205 1.16 -9.08 -16.94
CA LEU A 205 0.01 -8.69 -16.14
C LEU A 205 0.00 -9.47 -14.83
N TYR A 206 -0.30 -8.78 -13.73
CA TYR A 206 -0.58 -9.40 -12.44
C TYR A 206 -2.01 -9.09 -12.04
N CYS A 207 -2.82 -10.13 -11.86
CA CYS A 207 -4.27 -10.05 -11.76
C CYS A 207 -4.78 -10.64 -10.46
N PHE A 208 -5.89 -10.11 -9.97
CA PHE A 208 -6.64 -10.72 -8.87
C PHE A 208 -7.65 -11.74 -9.41
N ARG A 209 -7.69 -12.90 -8.75
CA ARG A 209 -8.67 -13.96 -9.00
C ARG A 209 -9.60 -14.13 -7.80
N PRO A 210 -10.86 -13.68 -7.88
CA PRO A 210 -11.79 -13.69 -6.74
C PRO A 210 -12.13 -15.07 -6.17
N ARG A 211 -12.30 -16.10 -7.02
CA ARG A 211 -12.79 -17.43 -6.59
C ARG A 211 -11.96 -18.06 -5.47
N ASP A 212 -10.69 -17.69 -5.37
CA ASP A 212 -9.75 -18.22 -4.39
C ASP A 212 -8.84 -17.13 -3.78
N GLY A 213 -9.04 -15.86 -4.13
CA GLY A 213 -8.27 -14.73 -3.62
C GLY A 213 -6.80 -14.69 -4.10
N ALA A 214 -6.48 -15.37 -5.21
CA ALA A 214 -5.11 -15.50 -5.70
C ALA A 214 -4.63 -14.27 -6.48
N LEU A 215 -3.32 -13.99 -6.39
CA LEU A 215 -2.57 -13.28 -7.42
C LEU A 215 -2.17 -14.28 -8.50
N ILE A 216 -2.43 -13.95 -9.75
CA ILE A 216 -2.00 -14.75 -10.91
C ILE A 216 -1.23 -13.86 -11.89
N ALA A 217 -0.49 -14.47 -12.81
CA ALA A 217 0.24 -13.74 -13.84
C ALA A 217 -0.12 -14.23 -15.25
N ALA A 218 -0.09 -13.29 -16.19
CA ALA A 218 -0.15 -13.54 -17.63
C ALA A 218 0.94 -12.72 -18.34
N ARG A 219 1.33 -13.12 -19.55
CA ARG A 219 2.25 -12.37 -20.39
C ARG A 219 1.86 -12.40 -21.86
N ALA A 220 2.26 -11.38 -22.60
CA ALA A 220 2.13 -11.31 -24.05
C ALA A 220 3.37 -10.68 -24.69
N PRO A 221 3.69 -10.97 -25.97
CA PRO A 221 4.80 -10.32 -26.65
C PRO A 221 4.67 -8.79 -26.61
N LEU A 222 5.77 -8.09 -26.30
CA LEU A 222 5.82 -6.63 -26.25
C LEU A 222 5.41 -5.99 -27.59
N ALA A 223 5.77 -6.66 -28.69
CA ALA A 223 5.48 -6.19 -30.05
C ALA A 223 4.00 -6.32 -30.43
N ASP A 224 3.25 -7.21 -29.79
CA ASP A 224 1.82 -7.44 -30.03
C ASP A 224 1.14 -7.96 -28.75
N PRO A 225 0.72 -7.04 -27.85
CA PRO A 225 -0.03 -7.40 -26.65
C PRO A 225 -1.54 -7.52 -26.90
N GLY A 226 -1.99 -7.68 -28.15
CA GLY A 226 -3.41 -7.71 -28.50
C GLY A 226 -4.17 -8.93 -27.97
N PRO A 227 -5.50 -8.96 -28.15
CA PRO A 227 -6.34 -10.12 -27.85
C PRO A 227 -5.80 -11.41 -28.48
N GLY A 228 -5.90 -12.52 -27.73
CA GLY A 228 -5.42 -13.83 -28.17
C GLY A 228 -3.92 -14.09 -27.97
N GLN A 229 -3.12 -13.05 -27.71
CA GLN A 229 -1.66 -13.19 -27.52
C GLN A 229 -1.25 -13.53 -26.08
N TRP A 230 -2.15 -13.30 -25.12
CA TRP A 230 -1.87 -13.48 -23.70
C TRP A 230 -1.81 -14.95 -23.31
N LYS A 231 -0.79 -15.30 -22.54
CA LYS A 231 -0.59 -16.62 -21.94
C LYS A 231 -0.49 -16.51 -20.42
N LYS A 232 -1.29 -17.27 -19.69
CA LYS A 232 -1.25 -17.36 -18.23
C LYS A 232 -0.15 -18.31 -17.77
N TYR A 233 0.41 -18.01 -16.61
CA TYR A 233 1.32 -18.93 -15.94
C TYR A 233 0.53 -20.04 -15.25
N PHE A 234 0.74 -21.28 -15.65
CA PHE A 234 0.11 -22.45 -15.07
C PHE A 234 1.09 -23.63 -15.00
N ASP A 235 1.18 -24.25 -13.84
CA ASP A 235 1.98 -25.45 -13.54
C ASP A 235 3.42 -25.40 -14.11
N GLY A 236 4.09 -24.26 -13.94
CA GLY A 236 5.48 -24.07 -14.37
C GLY A 236 5.66 -23.53 -15.78
N LYS A 237 4.58 -23.27 -16.52
CA LYS A 237 4.62 -22.91 -17.95
C LYS A 237 3.74 -21.70 -18.28
N TRP A 238 4.00 -21.10 -19.44
CA TRP A 238 3.24 -19.98 -19.99
C TRP A 238 2.47 -20.42 -21.26
N ASP A 239 1.54 -21.36 -21.12
CA ASP A 239 0.85 -22.00 -22.24
C ASP A 239 -0.69 -21.90 -22.17
N GLU A 240 -1.26 -21.70 -20.98
CA GLU A 240 -2.70 -21.47 -20.80
C GLU A 240 -3.17 -20.17 -21.47
N PRO A 241 -4.31 -20.15 -22.18
CA PRO A 241 -4.80 -18.95 -22.84
C PRO A 241 -5.22 -17.86 -21.84
N GLY A 242 -4.97 -16.58 -22.18
CA GLY A 242 -5.47 -15.43 -21.42
C GLY A 242 -6.99 -15.42 -21.26
N LEU A 243 -7.70 -15.87 -22.30
CA LEU A 243 -9.15 -16.02 -22.28
C LEU A 243 -9.53 -17.45 -21.88
N GLY A 244 -10.17 -17.61 -20.72
CA GLY A 244 -10.72 -18.88 -20.26
C GLY A 244 -9.69 -19.94 -19.82
N GLY A 245 -8.40 -19.64 -19.84
CA GLY A 245 -7.34 -20.55 -19.37
C GLY A 245 -7.17 -20.54 -17.85
N GLN A 246 -6.52 -21.57 -17.33
CA GLN A 246 -6.17 -21.68 -15.91
C GLN A 246 -4.93 -20.85 -15.56
N ALA A 247 -4.72 -20.66 -14.25
CA ALA A 247 -3.51 -20.01 -13.74
C ALA A 247 -3.11 -20.53 -12.36
N THR A 248 -1.81 -20.61 -12.14
CA THR A 248 -1.22 -20.94 -10.83
C THR A 248 -1.31 -19.74 -9.90
N ARG A 249 -1.71 -19.98 -8.65
CA ARG A 249 -1.63 -18.98 -7.58
C ARG A 249 -0.16 -18.66 -7.30
N LEU A 250 0.22 -17.39 -7.40
CA LEU A 250 1.54 -16.91 -6.97
C LEU A 250 1.57 -16.56 -5.47
N MET A 251 0.52 -15.91 -4.99
CA MET A 251 0.28 -15.58 -3.57
C MET A 251 -1.20 -15.21 -3.36
N ASN A 252 -1.59 -14.76 -2.16
CA ASN A 252 -2.87 -14.08 -1.95
C ASN A 252 -2.77 -12.65 -2.52
N GLY A 253 -3.74 -12.21 -3.33
CA GLY A 253 -3.48 -11.14 -4.31
C GLY A 253 -4.42 -9.96 -4.40
N SER A 254 -5.36 -9.78 -3.46
CA SER A 254 -6.25 -8.62 -3.54
C SER A 254 -5.45 -7.32 -3.42
N GLY A 255 -5.60 -6.40 -4.37
CA GLY A 255 -4.97 -5.07 -4.30
C GLY A 255 -3.48 -5.01 -4.61
N SER A 256 -2.89 -6.04 -5.22
CA SER A 256 -1.51 -5.99 -5.74
C SER A 256 -1.43 -5.19 -7.04
N SER A 257 -0.38 -4.39 -7.18
CA SER A 257 0.04 -3.78 -8.44
C SER A 257 1.51 -4.08 -8.72
N VAL A 258 1.97 -3.89 -9.95
CA VAL A 258 3.34 -4.14 -10.37
C VAL A 258 4.00 -2.92 -11.01
N ALA A 259 5.30 -2.79 -10.76
CA ALA A 259 6.19 -1.85 -11.42
C ALA A 259 7.58 -2.50 -11.60
N ARG A 260 8.43 -1.97 -12.47
CA ARG A 260 9.80 -2.46 -12.68
C ARG A 260 10.81 -1.52 -12.05
N TRP A 261 11.63 -2.02 -11.14
CA TRP A 261 12.73 -1.26 -10.56
C TRP A 261 13.94 -1.27 -11.49
N THR A 262 14.14 -0.16 -12.19
CA THR A 262 15.10 -0.06 -13.29
C THR A 262 16.56 -0.18 -12.85
N ALA A 263 16.90 0.28 -11.65
CA ALA A 263 18.26 0.23 -11.11
C ALA A 263 18.77 -1.20 -10.89
N SER A 264 17.89 -2.18 -10.74
CA SER A 264 18.28 -3.55 -10.41
C SER A 264 17.58 -4.65 -11.18
N GLY A 265 16.54 -4.30 -11.95
CA GLY A 265 15.87 -5.17 -12.91
C GLY A 265 14.76 -6.05 -12.33
N GLU A 266 14.53 -6.04 -11.01
CA GLU A 266 13.39 -6.72 -10.40
C GLU A 266 12.06 -6.04 -10.76
N LEU A 267 11.00 -6.84 -10.82
CA LEU A 267 9.65 -6.32 -10.65
C LEU A 267 9.36 -6.16 -9.16
N ALA A 268 8.74 -5.03 -8.82
CA ALA A 268 8.29 -4.64 -7.50
C ALA A 268 6.76 -4.70 -7.47
N LEU A 269 6.22 -5.51 -6.55
CA LEU A 269 4.79 -5.70 -6.40
C LEU A 269 4.33 -5.27 -5.01
N THR A 270 3.24 -4.52 -4.95
CA THR A 270 2.54 -4.28 -3.69
C THR A 270 1.70 -5.50 -3.32
N GLY A 271 1.47 -5.72 -2.03
CA GLY A 271 0.56 -6.79 -1.58
C GLY A 271 0.39 -6.78 -0.07
N TRP A 272 -0.70 -7.36 0.43
CA TRP A 272 -0.99 -7.34 1.87
C TRP A 272 -0.17 -8.40 2.61
N VAL A 273 0.47 -7.98 3.70
CA VAL A 273 1.20 -8.83 4.64
C VAL A 273 0.65 -8.63 6.05
N PRO A 274 0.90 -9.55 7.00
CA PRO A 274 0.58 -9.29 8.40
C PRO A 274 1.16 -7.94 8.85
N GLY A 275 0.31 -7.06 9.39
CA GLY A 275 0.72 -5.74 9.89
C GLY A 275 0.66 -4.59 8.86
N GLY A 276 0.36 -4.84 7.59
CA GLY A 276 0.02 -3.77 6.66
C GLY A 276 0.35 -4.03 5.18
N LEU A 277 0.78 -2.98 4.49
CA LEU A 277 1.11 -3.03 3.06
C LEU A 277 2.54 -3.50 2.88
N GLY A 278 2.75 -4.63 2.22
CA GLY A 278 4.05 -5.21 1.90
C GLY A 278 4.55 -4.87 0.50
N LEU A 279 5.82 -5.25 0.27
CA LEU A 279 6.50 -5.19 -1.02
C LEU A 279 7.06 -6.57 -1.34
N PHE A 280 6.90 -7.01 -2.58
CA PHE A 280 7.42 -8.27 -3.10
C PHE A 280 8.30 -7.99 -4.29
N LEU A 281 9.36 -8.77 -4.44
CA LEU A 281 10.32 -8.64 -5.53
C LEU A 281 10.45 -9.94 -6.30
N THR A 282 10.57 -9.84 -7.62
CA THR A 282 10.80 -11.00 -8.49
C THR A 282 11.70 -10.63 -9.67
N ARG A 283 12.50 -11.60 -10.13
CA ARG A 283 13.31 -11.51 -11.37
C ARG A 283 12.86 -12.47 -12.45
N ASP A 284 12.25 -13.58 -12.06
CA ASP A 284 11.72 -14.61 -12.96
C ASP A 284 10.22 -14.43 -13.24
N HIS A 285 9.65 -13.33 -12.74
CA HIS A 285 8.25 -12.90 -12.90
C HIS A 285 7.22 -13.77 -12.17
N VAL A 286 7.62 -14.86 -11.49
CA VAL A 286 6.69 -15.80 -10.84
C VAL A 286 7.08 -16.18 -9.42
N THR A 287 8.37 -16.09 -9.05
CA THR A 287 8.84 -16.32 -7.69
C THR A 287 8.89 -15.00 -6.94
N LEU A 288 7.94 -14.82 -6.02
CA LEU A 288 7.78 -13.58 -5.24
C LEU A 288 8.51 -13.67 -3.91
N LYS A 289 9.50 -12.80 -3.68
CA LYS A 289 10.19 -12.66 -2.41
C LYS A 289 9.69 -11.43 -1.66
N ALA A 290 9.07 -11.63 -0.50
CA ALA A 290 8.65 -10.54 0.35
C ALA A 290 9.85 -9.76 0.91
N VAL A 291 9.75 -8.43 0.94
CA VAL A 291 10.56 -7.60 1.82
C VAL A 291 10.10 -7.87 3.27
N PRO A 292 11.02 -8.19 4.19
CA PRO A 292 10.68 -8.57 5.56
C PRO A 292 9.79 -7.60 6.34
N GLU A 293 9.97 -6.29 6.13
CA GLU A 293 9.22 -5.24 6.82
C GLU A 293 8.16 -4.63 5.87
N PRO A 294 6.93 -4.37 6.35
CA PRO A 294 5.90 -3.70 5.55
C PRO A 294 6.35 -2.30 5.07
N LEU A 295 5.91 -1.88 3.89
CA LEU A 295 6.04 -0.50 3.40
C LEU A 295 5.27 0.49 4.28
N LEU A 296 4.06 0.11 4.69
CA LEU A 296 3.21 0.87 5.61
C LEU A 296 2.65 -0.06 6.68
N VAL A 297 2.64 0.45 7.91
CA VAL A 297 1.90 -0.15 9.02
C VAL A 297 0.45 0.23 8.88
N LEU A 298 -0.44 -0.75 8.87
CA LEU A 298 -1.87 -0.51 8.76
C LEU A 298 -2.60 -1.46 9.70
N ASP A 299 -3.51 -0.88 10.48
CA ASP A 299 -4.46 -1.68 11.24
C ASP A 299 -5.42 -2.41 10.27
N PRO A 300 -6.10 -3.49 10.71
CA PRO A 300 -7.09 -4.16 9.89
C PRO A 300 -8.16 -3.19 9.35
N GLY A 301 -8.21 -3.10 8.02
CA GLY A 301 -9.16 -2.24 7.32
C GLY A 301 -10.59 -2.78 7.41
N VAL A 302 -11.56 -1.88 7.63
CA VAL A 302 -12.99 -2.19 7.62
C VAL A 302 -13.66 -1.47 6.45
N TRP A 303 -14.22 -2.26 5.54
CA TRP A 303 -14.90 -1.74 4.34
C TRP A 303 -16.22 -1.05 4.65
N GLN A 304 -16.99 -1.53 5.63
CA GLN A 304 -18.22 -0.87 6.03
C GLN A 304 -17.89 0.48 6.67
N ARG A 305 -18.33 1.57 6.05
CA ARG A 305 -18.09 2.93 6.56
C ARG A 305 -19.35 3.54 7.19
N PRO A 306 -19.22 4.40 8.22
CA PRO A 306 -17.97 4.79 8.90
C PRO A 306 -17.39 3.66 9.77
N ALA A 307 -16.07 3.68 10.00
CA ALA A 307 -15.38 2.71 10.84
C ALA A 307 -14.30 3.39 11.71
N PRO A 308 -13.97 2.83 12.89
CA PRO A 308 -12.95 3.42 13.77
C PRO A 308 -11.54 3.34 13.19
N SER A 309 -11.24 2.37 12.32
CA SER A 309 -9.96 2.29 11.62
C SER A 309 -9.98 3.04 10.29
N GLU A 310 -8.80 3.42 9.83
CA GLU A 310 -8.61 3.85 8.45
C GLU A 310 -8.72 2.70 7.46
N LEU A 311 -8.85 3.04 6.18
CA LEU A 311 -8.81 2.09 5.09
C LEU A 311 -7.89 2.60 3.99
N VAL A 312 -6.96 1.76 3.56
CA VAL A 312 -6.06 1.99 2.42
C VAL A 312 -6.34 0.91 1.38
N THR A 313 -6.55 1.30 0.13
CA THR A 313 -6.82 0.37 -0.97
C THR A 313 -6.15 0.80 -2.26
N TYR A 314 -6.07 -0.15 -3.20
CA TYR A 314 -5.52 0.06 -4.55
C TYR A 314 -4.11 0.67 -4.60
N PRO A 315 -3.15 0.19 -3.78
CA PRO A 315 -1.80 0.74 -3.74
C PRO A 315 -1.07 0.50 -5.07
N VAL A 316 -0.46 1.56 -5.61
CA VAL A 316 0.40 1.53 -6.80
C VAL A 316 1.72 2.23 -6.57
N LEU A 317 2.77 1.72 -7.22
CA LEU A 317 4.08 2.35 -7.27
C LEU A 317 4.28 2.99 -8.63
N LEU A 318 4.59 4.28 -8.63
CA LEU A 318 4.96 5.05 -9.81
C LEU A 318 6.36 5.64 -9.62
N ASP A 319 7.03 5.98 -10.70
CA ASP A 319 8.30 6.68 -10.66
C ASP A 319 8.08 8.16 -10.34
N ALA A 320 8.85 8.71 -9.41
CA ALA A 320 8.64 10.09 -8.93
C ALA A 320 8.96 11.17 -9.96
N ALA A 321 9.74 10.86 -11.00
CA ALA A 321 10.07 11.82 -12.05
C ALA A 321 9.11 11.70 -13.25
N THR A 322 8.70 10.49 -13.60
CA THR A 322 7.98 10.22 -14.86
C THR A 322 6.50 9.89 -14.69
N GLY A 323 6.04 9.53 -13.47
CA GLY A 323 4.68 9.05 -13.22
C GLY A 323 4.39 7.64 -13.76
N GLY A 324 5.32 7.03 -14.49
CA GLY A 324 5.16 5.67 -15.04
C GLY A 324 5.55 4.57 -14.06
N ASN A 325 5.35 3.30 -14.43
CA ASN A 325 5.70 2.14 -13.59
C ASN A 325 7.14 1.62 -13.81
N GLN A 326 8.00 2.39 -14.49
CA GLN A 326 9.43 2.08 -14.66
C GLN A 326 10.21 2.89 -13.61
N LEU A 327 10.34 2.32 -12.42
CA LEU A 327 10.81 2.99 -11.23
C LEU A 327 12.32 3.24 -11.25
N SER A 328 12.73 4.47 -10.95
CA SER A 328 14.11 4.81 -10.57
C SER A 328 14.39 4.36 -9.12
N ASN A 329 15.19 5.10 -8.35
CA ASN A 329 15.35 4.92 -6.91
C ASN A 329 14.45 5.86 -6.08
N SER A 330 13.65 6.70 -6.74
CA SER A 330 12.67 7.58 -6.11
C SER A 330 11.29 7.29 -6.71
N TRP A 331 10.40 6.80 -5.86
CA TRP A 331 9.08 6.30 -6.24
C TRP A 331 7.98 7.17 -5.62
N LEU A 332 6.76 6.98 -6.07
CA LEU A 332 5.52 7.45 -5.47
C LEU A 332 4.69 6.22 -5.10
N LEU A 333 4.30 6.13 -3.84
CA LEU A 333 3.25 5.22 -3.39
C LEU A 333 1.92 5.98 -3.43
N VAL A 334 1.02 5.55 -4.31
CA VAL A 334 -0.31 6.14 -4.49
C VAL A 334 -1.36 5.15 -4.03
N TYR A 335 -2.38 5.61 -3.31
CA TYR A 335 -3.47 4.76 -2.82
C TYR A 335 -4.75 5.56 -2.54
N ALA A 336 -5.87 4.84 -2.54
CA ALA A 336 -7.13 5.35 -2.03
C ALA A 336 -7.15 5.28 -0.50
N TYR A 337 -7.74 6.29 0.13
CA TYR A 337 -7.69 6.49 1.57
C TYR A 337 -9.02 6.91 2.16
N TRP A 338 -9.42 6.29 3.27
CA TRP A 338 -10.46 6.79 4.16
C TRP A 338 -9.89 6.99 5.57
N PRO A 339 -10.11 8.17 6.18
CA PRO A 339 -9.64 8.44 7.53
C PRO A 339 -10.42 7.64 8.58
N PRO A 340 -9.87 7.43 9.78
CA PRO A 340 -10.63 6.92 10.93
C PRO A 340 -11.92 7.73 11.13
N GLY A 341 -13.05 7.05 11.32
CA GLY A 341 -14.37 7.66 11.47
C GLY A 341 -15.03 8.18 10.19
N GLY A 342 -14.29 8.28 9.07
CA GLY A 342 -14.81 8.80 7.80
C GLY A 342 -15.88 7.91 7.15
N GLY A 343 -16.91 8.52 6.58
CA GLY A 343 -17.95 7.87 5.79
C GLY A 343 -17.51 7.59 4.35
N HIS A 344 -18.46 7.17 3.51
CA HIS A 344 -18.19 6.84 2.10
C HIS A 344 -17.70 8.05 1.29
N ALA A 345 -18.17 9.27 1.62
CA ALA A 345 -17.77 10.50 0.95
C ALA A 345 -16.37 11.00 1.34
N ASP A 346 -15.82 10.51 2.46
CA ASP A 346 -14.50 10.89 2.97
C ASP A 346 -13.38 10.05 2.32
N LYS A 347 -13.49 9.80 1.02
CA LYS A 347 -12.48 9.08 0.24
C LYS A 347 -11.52 10.09 -0.40
N TYR A 348 -10.24 9.75 -0.37
CA TYR A 348 -9.16 10.57 -0.89
C TYR A 348 -8.23 9.76 -1.77
N LEU A 349 -7.57 10.43 -2.72
CA LEU A 349 -6.36 9.93 -3.37
C LEU A 349 -5.15 10.51 -2.63
N VAL A 350 -4.28 9.63 -2.16
CA VAL A 350 -3.09 10.00 -1.37
C VAL A 350 -1.83 9.53 -2.08
N VAL A 351 -0.81 10.38 -2.05
CA VAL A 351 0.53 10.08 -2.57
C VAL A 351 1.58 10.25 -1.50
N ARG A 352 2.58 9.35 -1.47
CA ARG A 352 3.77 9.44 -0.63
C ARG A 352 5.02 9.28 -1.50
N PRO A 353 6.04 10.15 -1.37
CA PRO A 353 7.34 9.86 -1.95
C PRO A 353 7.97 8.67 -1.22
N VAL A 354 8.71 7.84 -1.94
CA VAL A 354 9.41 6.67 -1.41
C VAL A 354 10.81 6.63 -1.98
N ASP A 355 11.82 6.77 -1.14
CA ASP A 355 13.21 6.62 -1.54
C ASP A 355 13.70 5.21 -1.21
N VAL A 356 14.37 4.60 -2.20
CA VAL A 356 14.84 3.22 -2.12
C VAL A 356 16.31 3.15 -2.45
N SER A 357 17.06 2.49 -1.58
CA SER A 357 18.48 2.25 -1.79
C SER A 357 18.85 0.81 -1.47
N ARG A 358 19.91 0.32 -2.14
CA ARG A 358 20.54 -0.95 -1.79
C ARG A 358 21.63 -0.73 -0.75
N SER A 359 21.81 -1.73 0.08
CA SER A 359 22.87 -1.85 1.09
C SER A 359 23.64 -3.13 0.82
N ASP A 360 24.95 -3.11 1.05
CA ASP A 360 25.80 -4.31 0.90
C ASP A 360 25.57 -5.31 2.04
N THR A 361 25.04 -4.84 3.16
CA THR A 361 24.64 -5.65 4.32
C THR A 361 23.13 -5.63 4.49
N GLN A 362 22.59 -6.58 5.25
CA GLN A 362 21.20 -6.55 5.69
C GLN A 362 20.89 -5.18 6.32
N ALA A 363 19.88 -4.51 5.78
CA ALA A 363 19.35 -3.29 6.37
C ALA A 363 18.42 -3.71 7.52
N THR A 364 18.63 -3.18 8.71
CA THR A 364 17.66 -3.30 9.81
C THR A 364 17.73 -2.03 10.65
N PRO A 365 16.60 -1.36 10.88
CA PRO A 365 15.30 -1.54 10.22
C PRO A 365 15.37 -1.17 8.72
N GLN A 366 14.68 -1.95 7.88
CA GLN A 366 14.64 -1.74 6.44
C GLN A 366 13.78 -0.52 6.08
N VAL A 367 12.58 -0.45 6.64
CA VAL A 367 11.57 0.52 6.27
C VAL A 367 11.37 1.53 7.39
N GLY A 368 11.40 2.81 7.02
CA GLY A 368 11.03 3.92 7.90
C GLY A 368 9.94 4.76 7.27
N VAL A 369 8.92 5.10 8.04
CA VAL A 369 7.82 6.00 7.64
C VAL A 369 7.99 7.34 8.35
N GLN A 370 8.01 8.41 7.58
CA GLN A 370 8.32 9.75 8.09
C GLN A 370 7.26 10.21 9.09
N LEU A 371 7.72 10.62 10.27
CA LEU A 371 6.91 11.31 11.25
C LEU A 371 6.99 12.82 10.99
N ALA A 372 5.88 13.41 10.57
CA ALA A 372 5.77 14.83 10.29
C ALA A 372 4.94 15.52 11.37
N ARG A 373 5.34 16.74 11.75
CA ARG A 373 4.56 17.64 12.59
C ARG A 373 3.90 18.70 11.74
N TRP A 374 2.62 18.91 12.02
CA TRP A 374 1.78 19.91 11.36
C TRP A 374 1.15 20.83 12.39
N TYR A 375 0.78 22.03 11.99
CA TYR A 375 0.08 22.99 12.84
C TYR A 375 -1.12 23.61 12.15
N ASN A 376 -2.24 23.64 12.86
CA ASN A 376 -3.45 24.36 12.48
C ASN A 376 -3.66 25.53 13.44
N SER A 377 -3.44 26.74 12.93
CA SER A 377 -3.56 27.97 13.73
C SER A 377 -4.98 28.32 14.13
N ALA A 378 -5.99 27.84 13.40
CA ALA A 378 -7.39 28.08 13.74
C ALA A 378 -7.87 27.17 14.88
N LEU A 379 -7.31 25.95 14.94
CA LEU A 379 -7.62 24.97 15.99
C LEU A 379 -6.64 25.03 17.16
N HIS A 380 -5.55 25.78 17.05
CA HIS A 380 -4.43 25.75 18.01
C HIS A 380 -3.92 24.32 18.25
N ASP A 381 -3.82 23.54 17.18
CA ASP A 381 -3.54 22.11 17.26
C ASP A 381 -2.29 21.75 16.45
N ARG A 382 -1.37 21.05 17.10
CA ARG A 382 -0.24 20.39 16.48
C ARG A 382 -0.51 18.91 16.38
N TRP A 383 -0.30 18.38 15.19
CA TRP A 383 -0.46 16.96 14.93
C TRP A 383 0.85 16.37 14.43
N SER A 384 1.49 15.53 15.24
CA SER A 384 2.61 14.70 14.81
C SER A 384 2.11 13.31 14.41
N THR A 385 2.20 12.97 13.13
CA THR A 385 1.63 11.73 12.57
C THR A 385 2.41 11.20 11.37
N THR A 386 2.27 9.90 11.11
CA THR A 386 2.69 9.23 9.87
C THR A 386 1.58 9.16 8.82
N GLY A 387 0.38 9.62 9.17
CA GLY A 387 -0.85 9.61 8.39
C GLY A 387 -1.15 10.88 7.59
N PRO A 388 -2.12 10.82 6.66
CA PRO A 388 -2.58 12.00 5.92
C PRO A 388 -3.27 13.01 6.85
N VAL A 389 -2.95 14.29 6.70
CA VAL A 389 -3.64 15.39 7.39
C VAL A 389 -4.60 16.12 6.44
N PRO A 390 -5.78 16.57 6.93
CA PRO A 390 -6.74 17.29 6.09
C PRO A 390 -6.21 18.62 5.53
N GLY A 391 -6.75 19.00 4.37
CA GLY A 391 -6.51 20.32 3.77
C GLY A 391 -5.19 20.48 3.02
N ASN A 392 -4.39 19.43 2.83
CA ASN A 392 -3.21 19.46 1.95
C ASN A 392 -2.29 20.69 2.14
N GLY A 393 -1.96 21.02 3.38
CA GLY A 393 -1.13 22.20 3.69
C GLY A 393 -1.89 23.52 3.91
N THR A 394 -3.19 23.60 3.62
CA THR A 394 -3.99 24.83 3.83
C THR A 394 -4.48 24.96 5.26
N SER A 395 -5.05 23.87 5.82
CA SER A 395 -5.56 23.84 7.18
C SER A 395 -4.47 23.49 8.19
N TYR A 396 -3.75 22.40 7.94
CA TYR A 396 -2.57 21.99 8.68
C TYR A 396 -1.32 22.31 7.86
N ARG A 397 -0.48 23.23 8.35
CA ARG A 397 0.79 23.61 7.71
C ARG A 397 1.90 22.73 8.25
N PHE A 398 2.78 22.26 7.35
CA PHE A 398 3.95 21.49 7.75
C PHE A 398 4.88 22.35 8.62
N GLU A 399 5.25 21.88 9.79
CA GLU A 399 6.19 22.55 10.70
C GLU A 399 7.57 21.87 10.70
N ALA A 400 7.62 20.54 10.84
CA ALA A 400 8.88 19.84 11.06
C ALA A 400 8.83 18.34 10.71
N GLN A 401 10.00 17.76 10.46
CA GLN A 401 10.23 16.31 10.42
C GLN A 401 10.86 15.86 11.74
N SER A 402 10.24 14.88 12.40
CA SER A 402 10.69 14.37 13.72
C SER A 402 11.46 13.04 13.62
N GLY A 403 11.77 12.58 12.42
CA GLY A 403 12.46 11.30 12.14
C GLY A 403 11.60 10.34 11.33
N TYR A 404 11.99 9.06 11.34
CA TYR A 404 11.21 7.97 10.74
C TYR A 404 10.85 6.92 11.80
N LEU A 405 9.58 6.53 11.84
CA LEU A 405 9.11 5.40 12.63
C LEU A 405 9.31 4.10 11.84
N MET A 406 9.74 3.04 12.51
CA MET A 406 9.92 1.72 11.90
C MET A 406 8.56 1.09 11.65
N THR A 407 8.44 0.21 10.65
CA THR A 407 7.17 -0.44 10.29
C THR A 407 6.99 -1.85 10.87
N ALA A 408 7.98 -2.32 11.61
CA ALA A 408 7.90 -3.55 12.38
C ALA A 408 8.77 -3.43 13.63
N ALA A 409 8.45 -4.23 14.65
CA ALA A 409 9.35 -4.42 15.76
C ALA A 409 10.58 -5.22 15.29
N ALA A 410 11.78 -4.65 15.46
CA ALA A 410 13.02 -5.35 15.15
C ALA A 410 13.19 -6.57 16.06
N ALA A 411 13.49 -7.73 15.48
CA ALA A 411 13.70 -8.96 16.22
C ALA A 411 14.89 -8.81 17.19
N GLY A 412 14.69 -9.20 18.46
CA GLY A 412 15.76 -9.22 19.46
C GLY A 412 16.14 -7.85 20.06
N ALA A 413 15.44 -6.77 19.71
CA ALA A 413 15.64 -5.45 20.32
C ALA A 413 14.38 -5.01 21.11
N PRO A 414 14.51 -4.30 22.24
CA PRO A 414 13.36 -3.72 22.92
C PRO A 414 12.82 -2.55 22.10
N MET A 415 11.57 -2.68 21.67
CA MET A 415 10.87 -1.72 20.81
C MET A 415 9.63 -1.16 21.52
N VAL A 416 9.29 0.09 21.23
CA VAL A 416 8.07 0.74 21.69
C VAL A 416 7.15 0.96 20.49
N GLU A 417 5.95 0.40 20.55
CA GLU A 417 4.88 0.66 19.59
C GLU A 417 4.21 2.00 19.94
N LEU A 418 4.05 2.86 18.94
CA LEU A 418 3.43 4.17 19.07
C LEU A 418 2.08 4.22 18.34
N GLU A 419 1.14 4.94 18.93
CA GLU A 419 -0.23 5.16 18.44
C GLU A 419 -0.46 6.66 18.23
N ASP A 420 -1.17 7.00 17.15
CA ASP A 420 -1.75 8.34 17.02
C ASP A 420 -3.06 8.39 17.82
N CYS A 421 -3.19 9.39 18.68
CA CYS A 421 -4.40 9.66 19.46
C CYS A 421 -4.98 11.04 19.14
N VAL A 422 -6.29 11.20 19.35
CA VAL A 422 -6.97 12.50 19.37
C VAL A 422 -7.90 12.61 20.58
N SER A 423 -7.94 13.77 21.23
CA SER A 423 -8.75 13.96 22.43
C SER A 423 -10.24 13.81 22.13
N LEU A 424 -10.99 13.20 23.05
CA LEU A 424 -12.46 13.14 22.99
C LEU A 424 -13.14 14.40 23.55
N ARG A 425 -12.37 15.43 23.91
CA ARG A 425 -12.87 16.62 24.61
C ARG A 425 -13.55 17.59 23.63
N PRO A 426 -14.70 18.19 23.97
CA PRO A 426 -15.33 19.20 23.12
C PRO A 426 -14.49 20.47 23.00
N GLY A 427 -14.51 21.10 21.82
CA GLY A 427 -14.06 22.49 21.60
C GLY A 427 -12.62 22.67 21.13
N HIS A 428 -11.71 21.74 21.42
CA HIS A 428 -10.31 21.78 20.97
C HIS A 428 -9.81 20.35 20.73
N PRO A 429 -9.40 20.00 19.50
CA PRO A 429 -8.72 18.72 19.27
C PRO A 429 -7.28 18.83 19.76
N ASP A 430 -6.88 17.86 20.56
CA ASP A 430 -5.49 17.66 20.99
C ASP A 430 -4.99 16.32 20.44
N HIS A 431 -4.17 16.39 19.40
CA HIS A 431 -3.51 15.22 18.83
C HIS A 431 -2.20 14.93 19.56
N LEU A 432 -1.95 13.65 19.86
CA LEU A 432 -0.68 13.25 20.44
C LEU A 432 -0.22 11.88 19.94
N LEU A 433 1.10 11.69 19.99
CA LEU A 433 1.76 10.41 19.75
C LEU A 433 2.09 9.78 21.10
N ALA A 434 1.64 8.56 21.35
CA ALA A 434 1.89 7.87 22.63
C ALA A 434 2.18 6.39 22.49
N GLU A 435 2.70 5.80 23.56
CA GLU A 435 2.90 4.37 23.66
C GLU A 435 1.58 3.59 23.57
N LYS A 436 1.61 2.40 22.98
CA LYS A 436 0.44 1.53 22.83
C LYS A 436 -0.39 1.40 24.10
N GLY A 437 -1.71 1.62 23.97
CA GLY A 437 -2.67 1.53 25.06
C GLY A 437 -2.84 2.82 25.87
N PHE A 438 -2.02 3.84 25.59
CA PHE A 438 -2.15 5.14 26.26
C PHE A 438 -3.45 5.85 25.89
N CYS A 439 -3.85 5.83 24.62
CA CYS A 439 -5.00 6.60 24.14
C CYS A 439 -6.26 6.26 24.95
N GLU A 440 -6.61 4.97 25.00
CA GLU A 440 -7.81 4.45 25.68
C GLU A 440 -7.76 4.69 27.19
N ALA A 441 -6.58 4.55 27.81
CA ALA A 441 -6.39 4.75 29.24
C ALA A 441 -6.55 6.21 29.70
N HIS A 442 -6.46 7.19 28.78
CA HIS A 442 -6.44 8.62 29.10
C HIS A 442 -7.52 9.45 28.40
N ALA A 443 -8.63 8.81 28.00
CA ALA A 443 -9.76 9.46 27.34
C ALA A 443 -9.41 10.12 25.98
N TYR A 444 -8.52 9.49 25.23
CA TYR A 444 -8.29 9.77 23.82
C TYR A 444 -8.87 8.67 22.95
N GLN A 445 -9.30 9.05 21.75
CA GLN A 445 -9.58 8.11 20.68
C GLN A 445 -8.28 7.72 20.00
N ARG A 446 -8.03 6.42 19.91
CA ARG A 446 -6.95 5.87 19.07
C ARG A 446 -7.35 6.00 17.59
N LEU A 447 -6.44 6.54 16.77
CA LEU A 447 -6.63 6.71 15.33
C LEU A 447 -6.00 5.57 14.53
N ARG A 448 -4.76 5.18 14.86
CA ARG A 448 -3.99 4.14 14.16
C ARG A 448 -2.75 3.72 14.93
N THR A 449 -2.13 2.62 14.53
CA THR A 449 -0.71 2.35 14.82
C THR A 449 0.15 3.31 14.00
N ALA A 450 0.97 4.14 14.65
CA ALA A 450 1.85 5.09 13.97
C ALA A 450 3.17 4.44 13.51
N GLY A 451 3.68 3.48 14.28
CA GLY A 451 4.90 2.72 13.99
C GLY A 451 5.66 2.35 15.26
N TRP A 452 6.95 2.00 15.12
CA TRP A 452 7.83 1.62 16.23
C TRP A 452 9.06 2.52 16.35
N VAL A 453 9.54 2.66 17.58
CA VAL A 453 10.85 3.25 17.92
C VAL A 453 11.65 2.29 18.79
N SER A 454 12.98 2.40 18.79
CA SER A 454 13.81 1.64 19.73
C SER A 454 13.63 2.19 21.14
N ALA A 455 13.57 1.30 22.15
CA ALA A 455 13.48 1.74 23.55
C ALA A 455 14.80 2.34 24.07
N GLN A 456 15.92 2.04 23.40
CA GLN A 456 17.28 2.49 23.75
C GLN A 456 17.94 3.11 22.52
N ALA A 457 18.91 4.00 22.77
CA ALA A 457 19.69 4.63 21.71
C ALA A 457 20.46 3.57 20.91
N GLN A 458 20.33 3.63 19.58
CA GLN A 458 21.06 2.76 18.65
C GLN A 458 21.76 3.61 17.57
N PRO A 459 22.82 3.08 16.91
CA PRO A 459 23.39 3.73 15.73
C PRO A 459 22.31 4.08 14.70
N GLY A 460 22.37 5.29 14.14
CA GLY A 460 21.38 5.74 13.17
C GLY A 460 20.02 6.15 13.73
N THR A 461 19.89 6.26 15.06
CA THR A 461 18.64 6.74 15.72
C THR A 461 18.82 8.10 16.40
N ILE A 462 17.70 8.77 16.68
CA ILE A 462 17.58 10.05 17.40
C ILE A 462 16.46 9.94 18.45
N PRO A 463 16.59 10.60 19.61
CA PRO A 463 15.53 10.57 20.61
C PRO A 463 14.26 11.23 20.06
N LEU A 464 13.11 10.73 20.49
CA LEU A 464 11.80 11.25 20.16
C LEU A 464 11.03 11.51 21.45
N TYR A 465 10.58 12.75 21.64
CA TYR A 465 9.91 13.22 22.84
C TYR A 465 8.45 13.56 22.51
N ARG A 466 7.54 13.24 23.44
CA ARG A 466 6.22 13.87 23.53
C ARG A 466 6.37 15.17 24.32
N CYS A 467 5.91 16.24 23.70
CA CYS A 467 5.98 17.60 24.19
C CYS A 467 4.56 18.15 24.35
N TYR A 468 4.37 19.04 25.31
CA TYR A 468 3.10 19.74 25.53
C TYR A 468 3.31 21.26 25.54
N ASN A 469 2.52 21.97 24.74
CA ASN A 469 2.47 23.42 24.75
C ASN A 469 1.24 23.89 25.54
N ALA A 470 1.46 24.40 26.76
CA ALA A 470 0.38 24.85 27.64
C ALA A 470 -0.40 26.07 27.11
N ARG A 471 0.20 26.89 26.23
CA ARG A 471 -0.45 28.06 25.63
C ARG A 471 -1.41 27.65 24.52
N GLU A 472 -0.98 26.73 23.66
CA GLU A 472 -1.80 26.19 22.58
C GLU A 472 -2.72 25.04 23.06
N GLN A 473 -2.48 24.55 24.28
CA GLN A 473 -3.13 23.37 24.86
C GLN A 473 -2.99 22.12 23.99
N SER A 474 -1.87 21.96 23.29
CA SER A 474 -1.67 20.93 22.28
C SER A 474 -0.36 20.17 22.47
N HIS A 475 -0.42 18.85 22.29
CA HIS A 475 0.75 17.98 22.25
C HIS A 475 1.40 17.93 20.88
N PHE A 476 2.66 17.53 20.84
CA PHE A 476 3.38 17.25 19.62
C PHE A 476 4.60 16.37 19.89
N ALA A 477 5.18 15.83 18.81
CA ALA A 477 6.46 15.13 18.87
C ALA A 477 7.61 16.06 18.45
N SER A 478 8.76 15.90 19.10
CA SER A 478 10.01 16.59 18.77
C SER A 478 11.20 15.66 18.97
N ASN A 479 12.27 15.87 18.21
CA ASN A 479 13.55 15.21 18.44
C ASN A 479 14.53 16.03 19.31
N ALA A 480 14.08 17.17 19.82
CA ALA A 480 14.83 18.01 20.75
C ALA A 480 14.33 17.85 22.19
N ALA A 481 15.24 17.68 23.15
CA ALA A 481 14.89 17.46 24.55
C ALA A 481 14.21 18.68 25.21
N ASP A 482 14.45 19.88 24.69
CA ASP A 482 13.81 21.14 25.11
C ASP A 482 12.54 21.45 24.31
N CYS A 483 12.03 20.48 23.53
CA CYS A 483 10.84 20.62 22.69
C CYS A 483 10.90 21.83 21.75
N GLU A 484 12.11 22.15 21.25
CA GLU A 484 12.38 23.29 20.38
C GLU A 484 11.96 24.64 21.00
N LYS A 485 11.86 24.70 22.34
CA LYS A 485 11.35 25.85 23.10
C LYS A 485 9.88 26.19 22.78
N LEU A 486 9.15 25.27 22.16
CA LEU A 486 7.72 25.41 21.86
C LEU A 486 6.83 24.86 22.98
N GLY A 487 7.38 24.12 23.94
CA GLY A 487 6.63 23.50 25.02
C GLY A 487 7.53 22.86 26.07
N ALA A 488 6.94 22.08 26.95
CA ALA A 488 7.65 21.28 27.95
C ALA A 488 7.74 19.81 27.49
N ASN A 489 8.87 19.17 27.79
CA ASN A 489 9.06 17.74 27.57
C ASN A 489 8.31 16.96 28.64
N GLU A 490 7.39 16.11 28.23
CA GLU A 490 6.63 15.24 29.13
C GLU A 490 7.23 13.85 29.22
N ARG A 491 7.74 13.33 28.09
CA ARG A 491 8.08 11.92 27.95
C ARG A 491 9.05 11.68 26.80
N LEU A 492 10.13 10.95 27.05
CA LEU A 492 10.88 10.27 25.98
C LEU A 492 10.06 9.06 25.51
N LEU A 493 9.61 9.08 24.26
CA LEU A 493 8.87 7.99 23.62
C LEU A 493 9.80 6.85 23.18
N GLY A 494 11.04 7.19 22.82
CA GLY A 494 12.08 6.25 22.40
C GLY A 494 13.04 6.88 21.40
N TYR A 495 13.59 6.06 20.50
CA TYR A 495 14.58 6.48 19.51
C TYR A 495 14.12 6.13 18.09
N ALA A 496 13.75 7.15 17.32
CA ALA A 496 13.33 7.05 15.93
C ALA A 496 14.53 6.99 14.98
N LEU A 497 14.35 6.49 13.77
CA LEU A 497 15.39 6.49 12.75
C LEU A 497 15.70 7.92 12.32
N LYS A 498 16.99 8.21 12.09
CA LYS A 498 17.44 9.48 11.53
C LYS A 498 16.85 9.73 10.15
N PRO A 499 16.54 11.01 9.83
CA PRO A 499 16.22 11.45 8.48
C PRO A 499 17.18 10.91 7.42
#